data_AF-A0A9D8QXT0-F1
#
_entry.id   AF-A0A9D8QXT0-F1
#
_cell.length_a   1.000
_cell.length_b   1.000
_cell.length_c   1.000
_cell.angle_alpha   90.00
_cell.angle_beta   90.00
_cell.angle_gamma   90.00
#
_symmetry.space_group_name_H-M   'P 1'
#
loop_
_entity.id
_entity.type
_entity.pdbx_description
1 polymer ?
#
loop_
_entity_poly.entity_id
_entity_poly.type
_entity_poly.pdbx_seq_one_letter_code
_entity_poly.pdbx_strand_id
1 'polypeptide(L)'
;RNFSVMYVKTVPEADFKAMSDYIKESVCAFDPTRKPDQVNVRHLDEWIENMYQSELSLGKLITTASFVAHLIAIIGIVGLVFFETQFLKKEIAVRRVNGAAVESILRMINQKYLIMAGVSFAVAAPFANWLMTAWRKGFAYQSPIPMWIFVAALFAVAAITLAVVTLQSWRAANANPVESIKNE
;
A
#
# COMPACT_ATOMS: atom_id res chain seq x y z
N ARG A 1 33.15 -6.80 -33.14
CA ARG A 1 32.01 -7.00 -32.21
C ARG A 1 32.52 -6.65 -30.81
N ASN A 2 32.15 -5.50 -30.25
CA ASN A 2 32.56 -5.09 -28.90
C ASN A 2 31.81 -5.92 -27.86
N PHE A 3 32.43 -6.99 -27.37
CA PHE A 3 31.95 -7.70 -26.18
C PHE A 3 32.26 -6.84 -24.96
N SER A 4 31.28 -6.04 -24.53
CA SER A 4 31.44 -5.10 -23.41
C SER A 4 31.26 -5.76 -22.03
N VAL A 5 30.72 -6.99 -21.98
CA VAL A 5 30.41 -7.69 -20.73
C VAL A 5 30.55 -9.20 -20.95
N MET A 6 31.17 -9.91 -20.01
CA MET A 6 31.35 -11.36 -20.00
C MET A 6 30.90 -11.92 -18.65
N TYR A 7 30.03 -12.92 -18.67
CA TYR A 7 29.57 -13.60 -17.46
C TYR A 7 30.39 -14.87 -17.25
N VAL A 8 30.97 -15.03 -16.06
CA VAL A 8 31.74 -16.22 -15.68
C VAL A 8 31.05 -16.85 -14.49
N LYS A 9 30.67 -18.13 -14.61
CA LYS A 9 30.12 -18.92 -13.51
C LYS A 9 31.27 -19.52 -12.72
N THR A 10 31.25 -19.35 -11.40
CA THR A 10 32.37 -19.68 -10.52
C THR A 10 31.99 -20.82 -9.58
N VAL A 11 33.00 -21.51 -9.04
CA VAL A 11 32.81 -22.58 -8.06
C VAL A 11 32.51 -21.94 -6.70
N PRO A 12 31.54 -22.45 -5.90
CA PRO A 12 30.99 -21.78 -4.71
C PRO A 12 31.97 -21.44 -3.57
N GLU A 13 33.23 -21.87 -3.63
CA GLU A 13 34.26 -21.63 -2.59
C GLU A 13 35.56 -20.98 -3.12
N ALA A 14 35.55 -20.45 -4.35
CA ALA A 14 36.74 -19.81 -4.92
C ALA A 14 36.96 -18.39 -4.38
N ASP A 15 38.22 -18.06 -4.01
CA ASP A 15 38.61 -16.70 -3.59
C ASP A 15 38.42 -15.71 -4.75
N PHE A 16 37.50 -14.75 -4.54
CA PHE A 16 37.15 -13.73 -5.53
C PHE A 16 38.35 -12.91 -5.98
N LYS A 17 39.31 -12.64 -5.09
CA LYS A 17 40.47 -11.82 -5.41
C LYS A 17 41.40 -12.56 -6.38
N ALA A 18 41.77 -13.80 -6.03
CA ALA A 18 42.61 -14.66 -6.87
C ALA A 18 41.97 -14.94 -8.24
N MET A 19 40.65 -15.15 -8.26
CA MET A 19 39.90 -15.36 -9.49
C MET A 19 39.79 -14.09 -10.35
N SER A 20 39.56 -12.92 -9.72
CA SER A 20 39.50 -11.64 -10.43
C SER A 20 40.85 -11.31 -11.08
N ASP A 21 41.95 -11.66 -10.43
CA ASP A 21 43.30 -11.45 -10.95
C ASP A 21 43.62 -12.44 -12.09
N TYR A 22 43.23 -13.72 -11.96
CA TYR A 22 43.34 -14.71 -13.04
C TYR A 22 42.50 -14.33 -14.29
N ILE A 23 41.30 -13.79 -14.09
CA ILE A 23 40.44 -13.32 -15.18
C ILE A 23 41.07 -12.10 -15.86
N LYS A 24 41.60 -11.14 -15.10
CA LYS A 24 42.31 -9.98 -15.68
C LYS A 24 43.52 -10.41 -16.50
N GLU A 25 44.31 -11.34 -15.98
CA GLU A 25 45.50 -11.86 -16.64
C GLU A 25 45.15 -12.61 -17.94
N SER A 26 44.13 -13.48 -17.89
CA SER A 26 43.64 -14.21 -19.07
C SER A 26 43.10 -13.26 -20.14
N VAL A 27 42.37 -12.21 -19.74
CA VAL A 27 41.83 -11.20 -20.69
C VAL A 27 42.95 -10.39 -21.33
N CYS A 28 43.98 -9.99 -20.58
CA CYS A 28 45.15 -9.29 -21.12
C CYS A 28 46.00 -10.18 -22.05
N ALA A 29 46.03 -11.51 -21.84
CA ALA A 29 46.71 -12.45 -22.72
C ALA A 29 46.02 -12.61 -24.09
N PHE A 30 44.68 -12.50 -24.13
CA PHE A 30 43.90 -12.58 -25.38
C PHE A 30 43.78 -11.23 -26.12
N ASP A 31 43.90 -10.09 -25.43
CA ASP A 31 43.84 -8.76 -26.03
C ASP A 31 44.90 -7.82 -25.42
N PRO A 32 46.09 -7.70 -26.03
CA PRO A 32 47.21 -6.90 -25.52
C PRO A 32 46.93 -5.39 -25.49
N THR A 33 45.84 -4.92 -26.11
CA THR A 33 45.48 -3.49 -26.13
C THR A 33 44.75 -3.03 -24.87
N ARG A 34 44.28 -3.98 -24.04
CA ARG A 34 43.58 -3.71 -22.79
C ARG A 34 44.53 -3.80 -21.59
N LYS A 35 44.62 -2.70 -20.85
CA LYS A 35 45.33 -2.66 -19.58
C LYS A 35 44.49 -3.29 -18.45
N PRO A 36 45.10 -3.94 -17.45
CA PRO A 36 44.40 -4.68 -16.39
C PRO A 36 43.56 -3.79 -15.46
N ASP A 37 43.80 -2.48 -15.43
CA ASP A 37 43.03 -1.46 -14.72
C ASP A 37 41.68 -1.13 -15.39
N GLN A 38 41.50 -1.48 -16.67
CA GLN A 38 40.24 -1.25 -17.42
C GLN A 38 39.24 -2.41 -17.33
N VAL A 39 39.64 -3.53 -16.71
CA VAL A 39 38.81 -4.73 -16.55
C VAL A 39 38.14 -4.71 -15.19
N ASN A 40 36.90 -4.20 -15.15
CA ASN A 40 36.07 -4.19 -13.94
C ASN A 40 35.40 -5.55 -13.72
N VAL A 41 35.96 -6.34 -12.81
CA VAL A 41 35.34 -7.57 -12.31
C VAL A 41 34.50 -7.20 -11.09
N ARG A 42 33.19 -7.49 -11.14
CA ARG A 42 32.26 -7.27 -10.02
C ARG A 42 31.51 -8.56 -9.73
N HIS A 43 31.21 -8.82 -8.47
CA HIS A 43 30.28 -9.88 -8.11
C HIS A 43 28.90 -9.52 -8.66
N LEU A 44 28.29 -10.46 -9.38
CA LEU A 44 26.92 -10.29 -9.85
C LEU A 44 25.95 -10.22 -8.66
N ASP A 45 26.22 -10.97 -7.59
CA ASP A 45 25.41 -10.99 -6.38
C ASP A 45 25.39 -9.63 -5.68
N GLU A 46 26.55 -8.98 -5.50
CA GLU A 46 26.63 -7.64 -4.93
C GLU A 46 25.90 -6.59 -5.79
N TRP A 47 25.94 -6.74 -7.11
CA TRP A 47 25.23 -5.84 -8.01
C TRP A 47 23.71 -6.02 -7.93
N ILE A 48 23.24 -7.27 -7.89
CA ILE A 48 21.82 -7.60 -7.71
C ILE A 48 21.33 -7.14 -6.33
N GLU A 49 22.11 -7.39 -5.27
CA GLU A 49 21.79 -6.99 -3.90
C GLU A 49 21.64 -5.47 -3.79
N ASN A 50 22.56 -4.70 -4.38
CA ASN A 50 22.45 -3.23 -4.39
C ASN A 50 21.19 -2.73 -5.12
N MET A 51 20.80 -3.38 -6.21
CA MET A 51 19.53 -3.06 -6.89
C MET A 51 18.33 -3.39 -5.98
N TYR A 52 18.37 -4.54 -5.30
CA TYR A 52 17.32 -4.98 -4.38
C TYR A 52 17.17 -4.05 -3.17
N GLN A 53 18.27 -3.56 -2.61
CA GLN A 53 18.25 -2.62 -1.47
C GLN A 53 17.58 -1.29 -1.83
N SER A 54 17.77 -0.80 -3.05
CA SER A 54 17.08 0.38 -3.57
C SER A 54 15.57 0.15 -3.67
N GLU A 55 15.15 -1.01 -4.20
CA GLU A 55 13.73 -1.39 -4.30
C GLU A 55 13.08 -1.56 -2.92
N LEU A 56 13.75 -2.20 -1.97
CA LEU A 56 13.27 -2.37 -0.59
C LEU A 56 13.11 -1.02 0.11
N SER A 57 14.05 -0.10 -0.08
CA SER A 57 13.99 1.25 0.48
C SER A 57 12.80 2.03 -0.08
N LEU A 58 12.57 1.95 -1.39
CA LEU A 58 11.42 2.56 -2.05
C LEU A 58 10.10 1.95 -1.55
N GLY A 59 10.03 0.62 -1.45
CA GLY A 59 8.87 -0.07 -0.89
C GLY A 59 8.56 0.36 0.54
N LYS A 60 9.60 0.54 1.37
CA LYS A 60 9.45 1.06 2.74
C LYS A 60 8.95 2.50 2.77
N LEU A 61 9.45 3.38 1.91
CA LEU A 61 8.96 4.76 1.79
C LEU A 61 7.49 4.80 1.39
N ILE A 62 7.09 4.03 0.36
CA ILE A 62 5.69 3.94 -0.09
C ILE A 62 4.79 3.41 1.04
N THR A 63 5.23 2.39 1.76
CA THR A 63 4.46 1.80 2.87
C THR A 63 4.25 2.81 3.99
N THR A 64 5.30 3.56 4.35
CA THR A 64 5.23 4.58 5.41
C THR A 64 4.35 5.75 4.98
N ALA A 65 4.49 6.22 3.74
CA ALA A 65 3.65 7.29 3.19
C ALA A 65 2.17 6.86 3.12
N SER A 66 1.90 5.62 2.71
CA SER A 66 0.56 5.04 2.69
C SER A 66 -0.04 5.01 4.09
N PHE A 67 0.73 4.63 5.10
CA PHE A 67 0.28 4.64 6.49
C PHE A 67 -0.13 6.04 6.97
N VAL A 68 0.69 7.06 6.68
CA VAL A 68 0.36 8.46 7.00
C VAL A 68 -0.88 8.94 6.26
N ALA A 69 -1.02 8.60 4.97
CA ALA A 69 -2.19 8.95 4.17
C ALA A 69 -3.49 8.34 4.77
N HIS A 70 -3.43 7.12 5.31
CA HIS A 70 -4.57 6.52 6.01
C HIS A 70 -4.94 7.29 7.28
N LEU A 71 -3.96 7.75 8.07
CA LEU A 71 -4.24 8.57 9.26
C LEU A 71 -4.97 9.87 8.89
N ILE A 72 -4.52 10.54 7.83
CA ILE A 72 -5.15 11.78 7.34
C ILE A 72 -6.58 11.50 6.85
N ALA A 73 -6.79 10.41 6.12
CA ALA A 73 -8.12 9.99 5.66
C ALA A 73 -9.07 9.73 6.83
N ILE A 74 -8.61 9.07 7.90
CA ILE A 74 -9.42 8.83 9.10
C ILE A 74 -9.80 10.15 9.77
N ILE A 75 -8.87 11.10 9.91
CA ILE A 75 -9.16 12.43 10.47
C ILE A 75 -10.24 13.14 9.63
N GLY A 76 -10.12 13.09 8.30
CA GLY A 76 -11.12 13.66 7.39
C GLY A 76 -12.50 13.02 7.56
N ILE A 77 -12.58 11.69 7.64
CA ILE A 77 -13.84 10.96 7.88
C ILE A 77 -14.42 11.33 9.24
N VAL A 78 -13.61 11.41 10.30
CA VAL A 78 -14.06 11.82 11.63
C VAL A 78 -14.67 13.22 11.60
N GLY A 79 -14.01 14.18 10.95
CA GLY A 79 -14.53 15.54 10.80
C GLY A 79 -15.86 15.58 10.02
N LEU A 80 -15.96 14.80 8.95
CA LEU A 80 -17.18 14.71 8.13
C LEU A 80 -18.34 14.09 8.91
N VAL A 81 -18.11 12.96 9.60
CA VAL A 81 -19.11 12.30 10.46
C VAL A 81 -19.57 13.24 11.58
N PHE A 82 -18.64 13.95 12.22
CA PHE A 82 -18.98 14.90 13.29
C PHE A 82 -19.87 16.04 12.78
N PHE A 83 -19.60 16.58 11.60
CA PHE A 83 -20.45 17.60 10.98
C PHE A 83 -21.82 17.01 10.59
N GLU A 84 -21.82 15.85 9.95
CA GLU A 84 -23.03 15.19 9.46
C GLU A 84 -23.98 14.78 10.59
N THR A 85 -23.44 14.32 11.73
CA THR A 85 -24.23 14.02 12.92
C THR A 85 -24.98 15.25 13.44
N GLN A 86 -24.48 16.47 13.30
CA GLN A 86 -25.22 17.69 13.70
C GLN A 86 -26.49 17.91 12.85
N PHE A 87 -26.45 17.61 11.55
CA PHE A 87 -27.63 17.71 10.67
C PHE A 87 -28.61 16.55 10.90
N LEU A 88 -28.07 15.34 11.13
CA LEU A 88 -28.88 14.15 11.40
C LEU A 88 -29.43 14.10 12.83
N LYS A 89 -28.91 14.91 13.76
CA LYS A 89 -29.42 14.98 15.16
C LYS A 89 -30.92 15.22 15.22
N LYS A 90 -31.48 16.09 14.38
CA LYS A 90 -32.93 16.36 14.34
C LYS A 90 -33.73 15.13 13.90
N GLU A 91 -33.26 14.42 12.87
CA GLU A 91 -33.91 13.20 12.38
C GLU A 91 -33.79 12.03 13.37
N ILE A 92 -32.60 11.87 13.97
CA ILE A 92 -32.30 10.88 14.99
C ILE A 92 -33.16 11.14 16.23
N ALA A 93 -33.28 12.39 16.69
CA ALA A 93 -34.10 12.78 17.84
C ALA A 93 -35.58 12.46 17.62
N VAL A 94 -36.16 12.82 16.47
CA VAL A 94 -37.56 12.50 16.14
C VAL A 94 -37.79 10.98 16.10
N ARG A 95 -36.89 10.22 15.48
CA ARG A 95 -36.98 8.74 15.46
C ARG A 95 -36.83 8.13 16.85
N ARG A 96 -35.98 8.71 17.71
CA ARG A 96 -35.78 8.26 19.10
C ARG A 96 -37.01 8.51 19.96
N VAL A 97 -37.63 9.68 19.82
CA VAL A 97 -38.88 10.04 20.52
C VAL A 97 -40.05 9.19 20.05
N ASN A 98 -40.06 8.79 18.77
CA ASN A 98 -41.02 7.82 18.22
C ASN A 98 -40.73 6.35 18.60
N GLY A 99 -39.81 6.09 19.54
CA GLY A 99 -39.59 4.74 20.07
C GLY A 99 -38.74 3.81 19.22
N ALA A 100 -38.00 4.31 18.22
CA ALA A 100 -37.06 3.47 17.47
C ALA A 100 -36.04 2.79 18.41
N ALA A 101 -35.42 1.67 18.02
CA ALA A 101 -34.33 1.04 18.77
C ALA A 101 -32.97 1.68 18.39
N VAL A 102 -31.99 1.74 19.31
CA VAL A 102 -30.67 2.35 19.02
C VAL A 102 -30.01 1.62 17.84
N GLU A 103 -30.21 0.30 17.78
CA GLU A 103 -29.74 -0.56 16.70
C GLU A 103 -30.27 -0.17 15.31
N SER A 104 -31.53 0.28 15.19
CA SER A 104 -32.09 0.66 13.90
C SER A 104 -31.44 1.94 13.35
N ILE A 105 -31.05 2.86 14.24
CA ILE A 105 -30.34 4.09 13.90
C ILE A 105 -28.91 3.76 13.48
N LEU A 106 -28.23 2.90 14.25
CA LEU A 106 -26.88 2.41 13.93
C LEU A 106 -26.84 1.71 12.56
N ARG A 107 -27.84 0.86 12.25
CA ARG A 107 -27.92 0.14 10.98
C ARG A 107 -28.11 1.08 9.80
N MET A 108 -28.97 2.09 9.93
CA MET A 108 -29.19 3.09 8.87
C MET A 108 -27.90 3.85 8.55
N ILE A 109 -27.16 4.28 9.57
CA ILE A 109 -25.91 5.02 9.40
C ILE A 109 -24.83 4.12 8.78
N ASN A 110 -24.65 2.91 9.31
CA ASN A 110 -23.68 1.94 8.77
C ASN A 110 -23.97 1.59 7.30
N GLN A 111 -25.23 1.38 6.93
CA GLN A 111 -25.60 1.05 5.55
C GLN A 111 -25.24 2.18 4.58
N LYS A 112 -25.44 3.44 4.97
CA LYS A 112 -25.07 4.60 4.16
C LYS A 112 -23.56 4.64 3.87
N TYR A 113 -22.73 4.48 4.91
CA TYR A 113 -21.28 4.49 4.74
C TYR A 113 -20.74 3.26 4.00
N LEU A 114 -21.36 2.09 4.19
CA LEU A 114 -21.02 0.89 3.41
C LEU A 114 -21.32 1.06 1.92
N ILE A 115 -22.44 1.69 1.55
CA ILE A 115 -22.75 1.98 0.15
C ILE A 115 -21.72 2.95 -0.43
N MET A 116 -21.40 4.03 0.28
CA MET A 116 -20.38 4.99 -0.16
C MET A 116 -19.00 4.33 -0.33
N ALA A 117 -18.59 3.47 0.63
CA ALA A 117 -17.34 2.72 0.54
C ALA A 117 -17.36 1.73 -0.64
N GLY A 118 -18.48 1.02 -0.86
CA GLY A 118 -18.64 0.08 -1.96
C GLY A 118 -18.57 0.75 -3.34
N VAL A 119 -19.23 1.89 -3.52
CA VAL A 119 -19.15 2.68 -4.76
C VAL A 119 -17.72 3.19 -4.98
N SER A 120 -17.08 3.69 -3.94
CA SER A 120 -15.69 4.15 -4.02
C SER A 120 -14.74 3.01 -4.42
N PHE A 121 -14.92 1.82 -3.83
CA PHE A 121 -14.12 0.63 -4.17
C PHE A 121 -14.37 0.16 -5.60
N ALA A 122 -15.61 0.21 -6.08
CA ALA A 122 -15.96 -0.18 -7.45
C ALA A 122 -15.22 0.66 -8.51
N VAL A 123 -14.90 1.92 -8.20
CA VAL A 123 -14.10 2.80 -9.05
C VAL A 123 -12.59 2.61 -8.80
N ALA A 124 -12.18 2.46 -7.54
CA ALA A 124 -10.77 2.32 -7.16
C ALA A 124 -10.15 1.01 -7.64
N ALA A 125 -10.88 -0.12 -7.57
CA ALA A 125 -10.37 -1.44 -7.96
C ALA A 125 -9.93 -1.54 -9.44
N PRO A 126 -10.75 -1.13 -10.44
CA PRO A 126 -10.32 -1.16 -11.84
C PRO A 126 -9.19 -0.16 -12.10
N PHE A 127 -9.21 1.01 -11.44
CA PHE A 127 -8.14 2.00 -11.56
C PHE A 127 -6.80 1.47 -11.03
N ALA A 128 -6.81 0.82 -9.86
CA ALA A 128 -5.63 0.19 -9.27
C ALA A 128 -5.11 -0.95 -10.14
N ASN A 129 -5.99 -1.79 -10.68
CA ASN A 129 -5.60 -2.84 -11.61
C ASN A 129 -4.95 -2.26 -12.88
N TRP A 130 -5.54 -1.20 -13.46
CA TRP A 130 -4.97 -0.53 -14.62
C TRP A 130 -3.57 0.03 -14.33
N LEU A 131 -3.40 0.76 -13.22
CA LEU A 131 -2.12 1.32 -12.82
C LEU A 131 -1.05 0.23 -12.60
N MET A 132 -1.42 -0.85 -11.90
CA MET A 132 -0.51 -1.98 -11.65
C MET A 132 -0.13 -2.72 -12.93
N THR A 133 -1.07 -2.89 -13.86
CA THR A 133 -0.76 -3.50 -15.16
C THR A 133 0.17 -2.61 -15.99
N ALA A 134 0.03 -1.28 -15.93
CA ALA A 134 0.93 -0.34 -16.58
C ALA A 134 2.33 -0.37 -15.95
N TRP A 135 2.41 -0.38 -14.61
CA TRP A 135 3.66 -0.48 -13.87
C TRP A 135 4.43 -1.76 -14.21
N ARG A 136 3.73 -2.89 -14.21
CA ARG A 136 4.35 -4.21 -14.43
C ARG A 136 4.87 -4.41 -15.86
N LYS A 137 4.33 -3.68 -16.85
CA LYS A 137 4.87 -3.69 -18.23
C LYS A 137 6.31 -3.19 -18.31
N GLY A 138 6.78 -2.45 -17.31
CA GLY A 138 8.18 -2.00 -17.23
C GLY A 138 9.17 -3.10 -16.80
N PHE A 139 8.70 -4.26 -16.36
CA PHE A 139 9.54 -5.33 -15.83
C PHE A 139 9.54 -6.56 -16.75
N ALA A 140 10.72 -7.14 -16.98
CA ALA A 140 10.90 -8.33 -17.81
C ALA A 140 10.26 -9.59 -17.18
N TYR A 141 10.30 -9.70 -15.85
CA TYR A 141 9.58 -10.72 -15.09
C TYR A 141 8.33 -10.12 -14.45
N GLN A 142 7.18 -10.69 -14.77
CA GLN A 142 5.87 -10.20 -14.34
C GLN A 142 5.21 -11.17 -13.38
N SER A 143 5.04 -10.78 -12.11
CA SER A 143 4.22 -11.57 -11.18
C SER A 143 2.73 -11.38 -11.46
N PRO A 144 1.93 -12.45 -11.55
CA PRO A 144 0.48 -12.33 -11.69
C PRO A 144 -0.11 -11.66 -10.45
N ILE A 145 -1.00 -10.67 -10.63
CA ILE A 145 -1.71 -10.04 -9.52
C ILE A 145 -2.87 -10.95 -9.16
N PRO A 146 -2.86 -11.60 -7.99
CA PRO A 146 -3.94 -12.50 -7.65
C PRO A 146 -5.17 -11.69 -7.24
N MET A 147 -6.32 -12.04 -7.81
CA MET A 147 -7.57 -11.29 -7.63
C MET A 147 -8.05 -11.26 -6.17
N TRP A 148 -7.62 -12.21 -5.34
CA TRP A 148 -7.96 -12.25 -3.90
C TRP A 148 -7.50 -11.00 -3.14
N ILE A 149 -6.45 -10.29 -3.61
CA ILE A 149 -5.97 -9.07 -2.95
C ILE A 149 -7.04 -7.98 -2.98
N PHE A 150 -7.81 -7.87 -4.07
CA PHE A 150 -8.92 -6.91 -4.15
C PHE A 150 -10.04 -7.29 -3.18
N VAL A 151 -10.37 -8.58 -3.07
CA VAL A 151 -11.38 -9.05 -2.12
C VAL A 151 -10.93 -8.81 -0.68
N ALA A 152 -9.67 -9.10 -0.35
CA ALA A 152 -9.09 -8.84 0.95
C ALA A 152 -9.08 -7.34 1.28
N ALA A 153 -8.74 -6.48 0.30
CA ALA A 153 -8.77 -5.03 0.47
C ALA A 153 -10.19 -4.51 0.71
N LEU A 154 -11.19 -4.99 -0.05
CA LEU A 154 -12.60 -4.65 0.17
C LEU A 154 -13.05 -5.02 1.59
N PHE A 155 -12.70 -6.23 2.04
CA PHE A 155 -13.06 -6.71 3.37
C PHE A 155 -12.37 -5.88 4.47
N ALA A 156 -11.09 -5.56 4.29
CA ALA A 156 -10.34 -4.72 5.23
C ALA A 156 -10.95 -3.32 5.34
N VAL A 157 -11.25 -2.66 4.21
CA VAL A 157 -11.88 -1.33 4.19
C VAL A 157 -13.27 -1.40 4.84
N ALA A 158 -14.10 -2.38 4.47
CA ALA A 158 -15.42 -2.55 5.07
C ALA A 158 -15.35 -2.77 6.59
N ALA A 159 -14.41 -3.59 7.07
CA ALA A 159 -14.19 -3.82 8.49
C ALA A 159 -13.77 -2.54 9.22
N ILE A 160 -12.85 -1.76 8.65
CA ILE A 160 -12.42 -0.49 9.24
C ILE A 160 -13.58 0.52 9.26
N THR A 161 -14.31 0.67 8.15
CA THR A 161 -15.47 1.57 8.07
C THR A 161 -16.53 1.19 9.11
N LEU A 162 -16.88 -0.10 9.20
CA LEU A 162 -17.82 -0.58 10.21
C LEU A 162 -17.33 -0.33 11.63
N ALA A 163 -16.05 -0.60 11.92
CA ALA A 163 -15.49 -0.35 13.24
C ALA A 163 -15.56 1.14 13.61
N VAL A 164 -15.09 2.03 12.72
CA VAL A 164 -15.07 3.48 12.95
C VAL A 164 -16.49 4.04 13.11
N VAL A 165 -17.39 3.72 12.18
CA VAL A 165 -18.76 4.23 12.19
C VAL A 165 -19.53 3.69 13.39
N THR A 166 -19.38 2.40 13.71
CA THR A 166 -20.05 1.81 14.89
C THR A 166 -19.54 2.44 16.18
N LEU A 167 -18.23 2.62 16.34
CA LEU A 167 -17.67 3.27 17.53
C LEU A 167 -18.13 4.73 17.67
N GLN A 168 -18.14 5.50 16.58
CA GLN A 168 -18.61 6.88 16.62
C GLN A 168 -20.11 6.99 16.86
N SER A 169 -20.90 6.17 16.17
CA SER A 169 -22.36 6.21 16.28
C SER A 169 -22.82 5.70 17.64
N TRP A 170 -22.12 4.70 18.22
CA TRP A 170 -22.38 4.22 19.58
C TRP A 170 -22.06 5.31 20.61
N ARG A 171 -20.92 6.00 20.48
CA ARG A 171 -20.59 7.16 21.31
C ARG A 171 -21.64 8.28 21.18
N ALA A 172 -22.12 8.57 19.97
CA ALA A 172 -23.15 9.58 19.72
C ALA A 172 -24.52 9.18 20.28
N ALA A 173 -24.88 7.90 20.23
CA ALA A 173 -26.16 7.39 20.74
C ALA A 173 -26.18 7.27 22.28
N ASN A 174 -25.04 7.00 22.92
CA ASN A 174 -24.89 6.99 24.38
C ASN A 174 -24.58 8.37 24.97
N ALA A 175 -24.22 9.36 24.15
CA ALA A 175 -24.12 10.74 24.59
C ALA A 175 -25.51 11.20 25.06
N ASN A 176 -25.59 11.63 26.31
CA ASN A 176 -26.85 11.83 27.02
C ASN A 176 -27.70 12.89 26.28
N PRO A 177 -28.88 12.55 25.72
CA PRO A 177 -29.66 13.47 24.91
C PRO A 177 -30.15 14.70 25.69
N VAL A 178 -30.18 14.61 27.03
CA VAL A 178 -30.57 15.69 27.95
C VAL A 178 -29.62 16.90 27.90
N GLU A 179 -28.35 16.72 27.54
CA GLU A 179 -27.42 17.86 27.38
C GLU A 179 -27.66 18.64 26.07
N SER A 180 -28.20 17.97 25.04
CA SER A 180 -28.44 18.60 23.74
C SER A 180 -29.64 19.54 23.71
N ILE A 181 -30.59 19.36 24.63
CA ILE A 181 -31.81 20.18 24.74
C ILE A 181 -31.62 21.37 25.69
N LYS A 182 -30.63 21.33 26.60
CA LYS A 182 -30.41 22.39 27.59
C LYS A 182 -29.50 23.54 27.09
N ASN A 183 -28.94 23.38 25.90
CA ASN A 183 -28.06 24.37 25.24
C ASN A 183 -28.72 25.03 24.01
N GLU A 184 -30.03 24.86 23.81
CA GLU A 184 -30.84 25.90 23.15
C GLU A 184 -31.26 26.94 24.20
#